data_AF-A0A7W4W137-F1
#
_entry.id   AF-A0A7W4W137-F1
#
_cell.length_a   1.000
_cell.length_b   1.000
_cell.length_c   1.000
_cell.angle_alpha   90.00
_cell.angle_beta   90.00
_cell.angle_gamma   90.00
#
_symmetry.space_group_name_H-M   'P 1'
#
loop_
_entity.id
_entity.type
_entity.pdbx_description
1 polymer ?
#
loop_
_entity_poly.entity_id
_entity_poly.type
_entity_poly.pdbx_seq_one_letter_code
_entity_poly.pdbx_strand_id
1 'polypeptide(L)'
;MTDRSAERTATRPPADRPSSGAPSGKSADRPGLGARISAVVGKASDEHRANANPASKAAATKASPAARPPRRARLRLTRIDPWSVMKTAFLLAIAFGVVTIVSVFIIWSVLSAAGVWDSINRTVQDVVGGQDASSWDVEKYVGMSRVMGFTMLVAVVDVILLTAIATLGAFLYNMAAALLGGVELTLAEDQR
;
A
#
# COMPACT_ATOMS: atom_id res chain seq x y z
N MET A 1 47.66 -17.61 62.23
CA MET A 1 46.86 -16.79 61.29
C MET A 1 46.88 -15.36 61.82
N THR A 2 47.57 -14.37 61.23
CA THR A 2 48.14 -14.24 59.86
C THR A 2 47.09 -14.49 58.77
N ASP A 3 46.90 -13.71 57.71
CA ASP A 3 47.69 -12.67 57.02
C ASP A 3 46.69 -11.84 56.13
N ARG A 4 46.95 -10.74 55.39
CA ARG A 4 48.16 -9.98 55.00
C ARG A 4 47.77 -8.56 54.50
N SER A 5 48.60 -7.53 54.75
CA SER A 5 48.70 -6.22 54.05
C SER A 5 47.46 -5.28 54.02
N ALA A 6 47.55 -3.98 54.35
CA ALA A 6 48.40 -2.89 53.80
C ALA A 6 47.97 -2.46 52.36
N GLU A 7 48.05 -1.22 51.88
CA GLU A 7 48.34 0.13 52.43
C GLU A 7 48.40 1.11 51.23
N ARG A 8 47.75 2.28 51.29
CA ARG A 8 48.05 3.56 50.58
C ARG A 8 46.88 4.54 50.82
N THR A 9 46.98 5.80 51.25
CA THR A 9 47.99 6.90 51.14
C THR A 9 47.56 7.99 50.15
N ALA A 10 47.66 9.25 50.59
CA ALA A 10 47.58 10.53 49.86
C ALA A 10 46.20 11.07 49.41
N THR A 11 45.64 11.94 50.26
CA THR A 11 45.48 13.39 50.02
C THR A 11 45.05 13.92 48.64
N ARG A 12 43.94 14.68 48.62
CA ARG A 12 43.72 15.78 47.66
C ARG A 12 42.95 16.96 48.32
N PRO A 13 43.29 18.24 48.07
CA PRO A 13 42.56 19.39 48.63
C PRO A 13 41.16 19.61 48.00
N PRO A 14 40.26 20.37 48.65
CA PRO A 14 39.00 20.79 48.05
C PRO A 14 39.23 21.77 46.87
N ALA A 15 38.38 21.69 45.85
CA ALA A 15 38.38 22.60 44.70
C ALA A 15 37.12 23.46 44.66
N ASP A 16 37.21 24.63 44.03
CA ASP A 16 36.32 25.76 44.21
C ASP A 16 34.85 25.59 43.78
N ARG A 17 34.00 26.46 44.35
CA ARG A 17 32.60 26.66 43.96
C ARG A 17 32.50 27.56 42.72
N PRO A 18 31.80 27.16 41.64
CA PRO A 18 31.20 28.11 40.72
C PRO A 18 30.07 28.90 41.43
N SER A 19 29.93 30.18 41.11
CA SER A 19 28.97 31.10 41.74
C SER A 19 27.56 30.98 41.16
N SER A 20 26.56 31.38 41.96
CA SER A 20 25.19 31.58 41.48
C SER A 20 25.15 32.77 40.51
N GLY A 21 24.60 32.56 39.31
CA GLY A 21 24.45 33.59 38.28
C GLY A 21 23.05 33.58 37.70
N ALA A 22 22.11 34.27 38.35
CA ALA A 22 20.72 34.37 37.90
C ALA A 22 20.55 35.52 36.88
N PRO A 23 20.11 35.26 35.63
CA PRO A 23 19.72 36.31 34.70
C PRO A 23 18.31 36.81 35.02
N SER A 24 18.21 37.84 35.86
CA SER A 24 16.96 38.58 36.06
C SER A 24 16.65 39.49 34.86
N GLY A 25 15.38 39.81 34.65
CA GLY A 25 14.99 40.93 33.78
C GLY A 25 14.67 40.62 32.31
N LYS A 26 13.63 39.82 32.07
CA LYS A 26 12.62 40.08 31.01
C LYS A 26 11.38 39.20 31.22
N SER A 27 10.48 39.66 32.09
CA SER A 27 9.13 39.12 32.17
C SER A 27 8.44 39.35 30.83
N ALA A 28 8.36 38.31 30.00
CA ALA A 28 7.54 38.36 28.81
C ALA A 28 6.09 38.58 29.25
N ASP A 29 5.51 39.73 28.87
CA ASP A 29 4.10 40.03 29.11
C ASP A 29 3.26 39.07 28.28
N ARG A 30 2.94 37.93 28.90
CA ARG A 30 2.12 36.88 28.31
C ARG A 30 0.68 37.36 28.43
N PRO A 31 -0.04 37.67 27.32
CA PRO A 31 -1.42 38.15 27.42
C PRO A 31 -2.23 37.20 28.30
N GLY A 32 -2.89 37.77 29.32
CA GLY A 32 -3.61 37.01 30.32
C GLY A 32 -4.68 36.11 29.71
N LEU A 33 -5.13 35.08 30.44
CA LEU A 33 -6.05 34.08 29.92
C LEU A 33 -7.30 34.72 29.29
N GLY A 34 -7.88 35.75 29.93
CA GLY A 34 -8.99 36.52 29.40
C GLY A 34 -8.68 37.23 28.07
N ALA A 35 -7.51 37.85 27.92
CA ALA A 35 -7.09 38.48 26.66
C ALA A 35 -6.94 37.46 25.52
N ARG A 36 -6.46 36.25 25.81
CA ARG A 36 -6.37 35.14 24.84
C ARG A 36 -7.75 34.63 24.46
N ILE A 37 -8.65 34.46 25.43
CA ILE A 37 -10.04 34.05 25.19
C ILE A 37 -10.74 35.11 24.33
N SER A 38 -10.64 36.40 24.67
CA SER A 38 -11.21 37.49 23.86
C SER A 38 -10.64 37.54 22.44
N ALA A 39 -9.35 37.27 22.24
CA ALA A 39 -8.76 37.20 20.90
C ALA A 39 -9.22 35.98 20.08
N VAL A 40 -9.50 34.83 20.72
CA VAL A 40 -10.05 33.64 20.07
C VAL A 40 -11.54 33.83 19.74
N VAL A 41 -12.32 34.34 20.70
CA VAL A 41 -13.76 34.64 20.51
C VAL A 41 -13.95 35.74 19.45
N GLY A 42 -13.12 36.79 19.48
CA GLY A 42 -13.11 37.84 18.45
C GLY A 42 -12.91 37.25 17.06
N LYS A 43 -11.82 36.48 16.85
CA LYS A 43 -11.56 35.79 15.57
C LYS A 43 -12.69 34.86 15.14
N ALA A 44 -13.25 34.06 16.05
CA ALA A 44 -14.37 33.17 15.74
C ALA A 44 -15.64 33.94 15.34
N SER A 45 -15.86 35.14 15.90
CA SER A 45 -16.96 36.03 15.54
C SER A 45 -16.72 36.77 14.22
N ASP A 46 -15.48 37.17 13.92
CA ASP A 46 -15.09 37.74 12.62
C ASP A 46 -15.20 36.69 11.50
N GLU A 47 -14.80 35.45 11.76
CA GLU A 47 -14.90 34.31 10.84
C GLU A 47 -16.37 33.92 10.58
N HIS A 48 -17.22 33.92 11.61
CA HIS A 48 -18.66 33.80 11.45
C HIS A 48 -19.26 34.97 10.65
N ARG A 49 -18.83 36.22 10.91
CA ARG A 49 -19.31 37.42 10.20
C ARG A 49 -18.87 37.43 8.73
N ALA A 50 -17.69 36.91 8.43
CA ALA A 50 -17.20 36.72 7.07
C ALA A 50 -18.00 35.64 6.30
N ASN A 51 -18.36 34.54 6.97
CA ASN A 51 -19.15 33.46 6.39
C ASN A 51 -20.65 33.83 6.25
N ALA A 52 -21.18 34.63 7.17
CA ALA A 52 -22.59 35.05 7.19
C ALA A 52 -22.93 36.21 6.23
N ASN A 53 -21.93 36.90 5.67
CA ASN A 53 -22.16 38.04 4.75
C ASN A 53 -22.01 37.62 3.28
N PRO A 54 -23.11 37.43 2.50
CA PRO A 54 -23.02 37.06 1.09
C PRO A 54 -22.35 38.13 0.21
N ALA A 55 -22.32 39.41 0.63
CA ALA A 55 -21.59 40.44 -0.10
C ALA A 55 -20.06 40.27 -0.02
N SER A 56 -19.55 39.65 1.05
CA SER A 56 -18.13 39.26 1.14
C SER A 56 -17.78 38.24 0.04
N LYS A 57 -18.69 37.28 -0.19
CA LYS A 57 -18.57 36.25 -1.23
C LYS A 57 -18.54 36.85 -2.65
N ALA A 58 -19.25 37.97 -2.87
CA ALA A 58 -19.27 38.74 -4.12
C ALA A 58 -18.02 39.62 -4.32
N ALA A 59 -17.44 40.17 -3.24
CA ALA A 59 -16.17 40.89 -3.30
C ALA A 59 -15.00 39.93 -3.59
N ALA A 60 -14.99 38.76 -2.95
CA ALA A 60 -14.00 37.71 -3.17
C ALA A 60 -13.99 37.15 -4.61
N THR A 61 -15.11 37.23 -5.34
CA THR A 61 -15.20 36.74 -6.73
C THR A 61 -14.53 37.64 -7.77
N LYS A 62 -14.04 38.84 -7.38
CA LYS A 62 -13.28 39.73 -8.27
C LYS A 62 -11.76 39.65 -8.11
N ALA A 63 -11.26 38.85 -7.17
CA ALA A 63 -9.88 38.40 -7.21
C ALA A 63 -9.78 37.22 -8.17
N SER A 64 -9.28 37.45 -9.39
CA SER A 64 -8.97 36.35 -10.32
C SER A 64 -8.08 35.31 -9.61
N PRO A 65 -8.37 34.01 -9.72
CA PRO A 65 -7.51 32.98 -9.15
C PRO A 65 -6.20 32.93 -9.93
N ALA A 66 -5.22 33.73 -9.50
CA ALA A 66 -3.88 33.73 -10.07
C ALA A 66 -3.33 32.30 -10.01
N ALA A 67 -3.14 31.70 -11.19
CA ALA A 67 -2.91 30.26 -11.34
C ALA A 67 -1.75 29.81 -10.44
N ARG A 68 -2.08 29.06 -9.39
CA ARG A 68 -1.12 28.72 -8.34
C ARG A 68 -0.04 27.82 -8.98
N PRO A 69 1.25 28.19 -8.92
CA PRO A 69 2.30 27.40 -9.57
C PRO A 69 2.31 25.99 -8.94
N PRO A 70 2.34 24.92 -9.77
CA PRO A 70 2.09 23.55 -9.32
C PRO A 70 3.11 23.12 -8.26
N ARG A 71 2.61 22.70 -7.10
CA ARG A 71 3.45 22.43 -5.93
C ARG A 71 3.96 21.01 -5.97
N ARG A 72 5.27 20.85 -6.23
CA ARG A 72 5.95 19.56 -6.16
C ARG A 72 6.05 19.11 -4.71
N ALA A 73 5.29 18.08 -4.34
CA ALA A 73 5.34 17.48 -3.02
C ALA A 73 6.27 16.25 -3.03
N ARG A 74 7.24 16.22 -2.12
CA ARG A 74 8.01 15.01 -1.81
C ARG A 74 7.28 14.26 -0.70
N LEU A 75 6.71 13.11 -1.03
CA LEU A 75 6.10 12.20 -0.05
C LEU A 75 7.02 10.99 0.14
N ARG A 76 6.94 10.32 1.29
CA ARG A 76 7.62 9.04 1.51
C ARG A 76 6.58 7.98 1.86
N LEU A 77 6.55 6.90 1.10
CA LEU A 77 5.71 5.74 1.39
C LEU A 77 6.40 4.92 2.49
N THR A 78 6.13 5.28 3.74
CA THR A 78 6.78 4.65 4.92
C THR A 78 6.04 3.41 5.41
N ARG A 79 4.78 3.22 5.00
CA ARG A 79 3.92 2.10 5.42
C ARG A 79 2.83 1.84 4.38
N ILE A 80 2.43 0.58 4.23
CA ILE A 80 1.32 0.12 3.40
C ILE A 80 0.37 -0.68 4.30
N ASP A 81 -0.91 -0.32 4.36
CA ASP A 81 -1.88 -1.04 5.20
C ASP A 81 -2.30 -2.39 4.59
N PRO A 82 -2.00 -3.54 5.25
CA PRO A 82 -2.29 -4.86 4.67
C PRO A 82 -3.77 -5.11 4.40
N TRP A 83 -4.69 -4.47 5.15
CA TRP A 83 -6.13 -4.56 4.92
C TRP A 83 -6.58 -3.89 3.61
N SER A 84 -5.84 -2.87 3.15
CA SER A 84 -6.08 -2.27 1.83
C SER A 84 -5.58 -3.21 0.73
N VAL A 85 -4.34 -3.70 0.87
CA VAL A 85 -3.73 -4.63 -0.10
C VAL A 85 -4.52 -5.93 -0.23
N MET A 86 -5.01 -6.50 0.87
CA MET A 86 -5.87 -7.68 0.85
C MET A 86 -7.11 -7.48 -0.03
N LYS A 87 -7.78 -6.31 0.07
CA LYS A 87 -8.96 -5.98 -0.75
C LYS A 87 -8.60 -5.77 -2.22
N THR A 88 -7.57 -4.97 -2.51
CA THR A 88 -7.19 -4.66 -3.90
C THR A 88 -6.59 -5.88 -4.61
N ALA A 89 -5.80 -6.69 -3.91
CA ALA A 89 -5.26 -7.94 -4.42
C ALA A 89 -6.34 -8.97 -4.67
N PHE A 90 -7.32 -9.13 -3.77
CA PHE A 90 -8.43 -10.08 -3.97
C PHE A 90 -9.26 -9.74 -5.23
N LEU A 91 -9.57 -8.46 -5.44
CA LEU A 91 -10.27 -8.00 -6.66
C LEU A 91 -9.43 -8.20 -7.93
N LEU A 92 -8.13 -7.86 -7.87
CA LEU A 92 -7.19 -8.05 -8.98
C LEU A 92 -7.02 -9.54 -9.32
N ALA A 93 -6.92 -10.40 -8.30
CA ALA A 93 -6.75 -11.82 -8.45
C ALA A 93 -8.01 -12.49 -9.02
N ILE A 94 -9.21 -12.06 -8.63
CA ILE A 94 -10.46 -12.47 -9.30
C ILE A 94 -10.45 -12.09 -10.79
N ALA A 95 -9.97 -10.89 -11.14
CA ALA A 95 -9.83 -10.50 -12.54
C ALA A 95 -8.86 -11.42 -13.30
N PHE A 96 -7.71 -11.77 -12.73
CA PHE A 96 -6.79 -12.75 -13.31
C PHE A 96 -7.40 -14.15 -13.44
N GLY A 97 -8.15 -14.63 -12.44
CA GLY A 97 -8.87 -15.91 -12.50
C GLY A 97 -9.89 -15.94 -13.64
N VAL A 98 -10.72 -14.91 -13.79
CA VAL A 98 -11.69 -14.78 -14.88
C VAL A 98 -10.99 -14.71 -16.25
N VAL A 99 -9.94 -13.89 -16.38
CA VAL A 99 -9.13 -13.80 -17.62
C VAL A 99 -8.52 -15.16 -17.97
N THR A 100 -8.03 -15.92 -16.99
CA THR A 100 -7.47 -17.27 -17.19
C THR A 100 -8.52 -18.25 -17.71
N ILE A 101 -9.71 -18.27 -17.12
CA ILE A 101 -10.82 -19.12 -17.57
C ILE A 101 -11.23 -18.77 -19.02
N VAL A 102 -11.38 -17.49 -19.33
CA VAL A 102 -11.72 -17.01 -20.68
C VAL A 102 -10.61 -17.33 -21.69
N SER A 103 -9.34 -17.20 -21.29
CA SER A 103 -8.20 -17.51 -22.17
C SER A 103 -8.14 -19.00 -22.51
N VAL A 104 -8.32 -19.89 -21.54
CA VAL A 104 -8.37 -21.34 -21.79
C VAL A 104 -9.60 -21.71 -22.63
N PHE A 105 -10.76 -21.10 -22.38
CA PHE A 105 -11.96 -21.33 -23.20
C PHE A 105 -11.74 -20.94 -24.66
N ILE A 106 -11.11 -19.79 -24.94
CA ILE A 106 -10.77 -19.36 -26.30
C ILE A 106 -9.78 -20.33 -26.95
N ILE A 107 -8.70 -20.70 -26.25
CA ILE A 107 -7.70 -21.67 -26.75
C ILE A 107 -8.38 -23.01 -27.08
N TRP A 108 -9.21 -23.54 -26.17
CA TRP A 108 -9.97 -24.78 -26.40
C TRP A 108 -10.86 -24.68 -27.65
N SER A 109 -11.58 -23.57 -27.79
CA SER A 109 -12.49 -23.33 -28.91
C SER A 109 -11.75 -23.27 -30.24
N VAL A 110 -10.55 -22.67 -30.28
CA VAL A 110 -9.69 -22.64 -31.47
C VAL A 110 -9.15 -24.04 -31.80
N LEU A 111 -8.69 -24.82 -30.82
CA LEU A 111 -8.22 -26.21 -31.03
C LEU A 111 -9.35 -27.12 -31.56
N SER A 112 -10.55 -26.96 -31.02
CA SER A 112 -11.75 -27.69 -31.46
C SER A 112 -12.15 -27.29 -32.89
N ALA A 113 -12.23 -25.99 -33.20
CA ALA A 113 -12.55 -25.49 -34.54
C ALA A 113 -11.48 -25.84 -35.60
N ALA A 114 -10.23 -26.05 -35.19
CA ALA A 114 -9.14 -26.52 -36.05
C ALA A 114 -9.10 -28.05 -36.25
N GLY A 115 -10.03 -28.81 -35.67
CA GLY A 115 -10.09 -30.28 -35.84
C GLY A 115 -8.92 -31.03 -35.20
N VAL A 116 -8.29 -30.46 -34.16
CA VAL A 116 -7.11 -31.06 -33.51
C VAL A 116 -7.46 -32.40 -32.85
N TRP A 117 -8.63 -32.49 -32.22
CA TRP A 117 -9.10 -33.73 -31.56
C TRP A 117 -9.39 -34.85 -32.56
N ASP A 118 -10.00 -34.54 -33.70
CA ASP A 118 -10.17 -35.48 -34.82
C ASP A 118 -8.83 -36.00 -35.34
N SER A 119 -7.85 -35.11 -35.51
CA SER A 119 -6.52 -35.47 -36.01
C SER A 119 -5.77 -36.39 -35.04
N ILE A 120 -5.90 -36.15 -33.73
CA ILE A 120 -5.36 -37.03 -32.69
C ILE A 120 -6.07 -38.38 -32.71
N ASN A 121 -7.40 -38.40 -32.74
CA ASN A 121 -8.20 -39.63 -32.76
C ASN A 121 -7.87 -40.51 -33.98
N ARG A 122 -7.73 -39.93 -35.18
CA ARG A 122 -7.29 -40.66 -36.39
C ARG A 122 -5.87 -41.20 -36.23
N THR A 123 -4.91 -40.37 -35.81
CA THR A 123 -3.50 -40.78 -35.63
C THR A 123 -3.37 -41.96 -34.66
N VAL A 124 -4.17 -41.99 -33.58
CA VAL A 124 -4.16 -43.12 -32.64
C VAL A 124 -4.83 -44.36 -33.22
N GLN A 125 -5.92 -44.23 -33.99
CA GLN A 125 -6.55 -45.35 -34.69
C GLN A 125 -5.60 -45.99 -35.73
N ASP A 126 -4.90 -45.16 -36.53
CA ASP A 126 -3.93 -45.59 -37.55
C ASP A 126 -2.72 -46.34 -36.93
N VAL A 127 -2.28 -45.95 -35.73
CA VAL A 127 -1.12 -46.54 -35.04
C VAL A 127 -1.49 -47.76 -34.17
N VAL A 128 -2.66 -47.76 -33.52
CA VAL A 128 -3.07 -48.83 -32.58
C VAL A 128 -3.76 -49.99 -33.28
N GLY A 129 -4.42 -49.77 -34.43
CA GLY A 129 -4.75 -50.81 -35.40
C GLY A 129 -5.56 -52.01 -34.89
N GLY A 130 -6.81 -51.80 -34.48
CA GLY A 130 -7.71 -52.90 -34.08
C GLY A 130 -9.16 -52.48 -33.86
N GLN A 131 -10.07 -53.45 -33.70
CA GLN A 131 -11.49 -53.15 -33.44
C GLN A 131 -11.67 -52.37 -32.13
N ASP A 132 -10.86 -52.65 -31.10
CA ASP A 132 -10.88 -51.91 -29.83
C ASP A 132 -10.50 -50.42 -29.99
N ALA A 133 -9.64 -50.08 -30.95
CA ALA A 133 -9.23 -48.70 -31.21
C ALA A 133 -10.39 -47.82 -31.71
N SER A 134 -11.44 -48.40 -32.30
CA SER A 134 -12.66 -47.68 -32.67
C SER A 134 -13.44 -47.12 -31.48
N SER A 135 -13.19 -47.63 -30.27
CA SER A 135 -13.77 -47.11 -29.02
C SER A 135 -12.97 -45.95 -28.41
N TRP A 136 -11.73 -45.75 -28.85
CA TRP A 136 -10.83 -44.75 -28.28
C TRP A 136 -11.18 -43.34 -28.78
N ASP A 137 -11.22 -42.40 -27.84
CA ASP A 137 -11.50 -41.00 -28.11
C ASP A 137 -10.84 -40.14 -27.02
N VAL A 138 -10.01 -39.19 -27.46
CA VAL A 138 -9.26 -38.26 -26.60
C VAL A 138 -10.17 -37.32 -25.81
N GLU A 139 -11.34 -36.95 -26.35
CA GLU A 139 -12.28 -36.03 -25.68
C GLU A 139 -12.93 -36.66 -24.44
N LYS A 140 -13.01 -38.00 -24.35
CA LYS A 140 -13.41 -38.69 -23.11
C LYS A 140 -12.44 -38.42 -21.95
N TYR A 141 -11.19 -38.08 -22.22
CA TYR A 141 -10.15 -37.85 -21.21
C TYR A 141 -9.92 -36.37 -20.94
N VAL A 142 -9.79 -35.55 -21.98
CA VAL A 142 -9.45 -34.11 -21.90
C VAL A 142 -10.52 -33.19 -22.50
N GLY A 143 -11.74 -33.67 -22.78
CA GLY A 143 -12.81 -32.86 -23.37
C GLY A 143 -13.22 -31.62 -22.55
N MET A 144 -13.86 -30.66 -23.23
CA MET A 144 -14.15 -29.29 -22.74
C MET A 144 -14.57 -29.21 -21.27
N SER A 145 -15.54 -30.02 -20.84
CA SER A 145 -16.08 -29.99 -19.47
C SER A 145 -15.00 -30.28 -18.41
N ARG A 146 -14.08 -31.22 -18.69
CA ARG A 146 -12.98 -31.58 -17.79
C ARG A 146 -11.91 -30.50 -17.73
N VAL A 147 -11.54 -29.94 -18.89
CA VAL A 147 -10.56 -28.84 -18.96
C VAL A 147 -11.11 -27.60 -18.28
N MET A 148 -12.34 -27.17 -18.57
CA MET A 148 -12.98 -26.03 -17.91
C MET A 148 -13.13 -26.25 -16.40
N GLY A 149 -13.51 -27.46 -15.96
CA GLY A 149 -13.58 -27.81 -14.53
C GLY A 149 -12.22 -27.74 -13.82
N PHE A 150 -11.16 -28.24 -14.46
CA PHE A 150 -9.80 -28.16 -13.94
C PHE A 150 -9.29 -26.71 -13.91
N THR A 151 -9.51 -25.93 -14.99
CA THR A 151 -9.16 -24.51 -15.05
C THR A 151 -9.91 -23.69 -14.00
N MET A 152 -11.17 -24.01 -13.71
CA MET A 152 -11.92 -23.35 -12.63
C MET A 152 -11.27 -23.61 -11.26
N LEU A 153 -10.83 -24.85 -10.99
CA LEU A 153 -10.09 -25.18 -9.76
C LEU A 153 -8.74 -24.45 -9.69
N VAL A 154 -7.97 -24.45 -10.78
CA VAL A 154 -6.69 -23.73 -10.87
C VAL A 154 -6.87 -22.23 -10.67
N ALA A 155 -7.90 -21.62 -11.27
CA ALA A 155 -8.20 -20.19 -11.11
C ALA A 155 -8.57 -19.84 -9.65
N VAL A 156 -9.32 -20.68 -8.94
CA VAL A 156 -9.61 -20.47 -7.51
C VAL A 156 -8.33 -20.58 -6.66
N VAL A 157 -7.43 -21.52 -6.97
CA VAL A 157 -6.13 -21.65 -6.29
C VAL A 157 -5.23 -20.44 -6.57
N ASP A 158 -5.16 -19.97 -7.82
CA ASP A 158 -4.42 -18.76 -8.21
C ASP A 158 -4.94 -17.50 -7.50
N VAL A 159 -6.27 -17.33 -7.42
CA VAL A 159 -6.91 -16.23 -6.67
C VAL A 159 -6.42 -16.18 -5.22
N ILE A 160 -6.34 -17.34 -4.57
CA ILE A 160 -5.85 -17.47 -3.19
C ILE A 160 -4.34 -17.19 -3.11
N LEU A 161 -3.54 -17.75 -4.02
CA LEU A 161 -2.08 -17.56 -4.06
C LEU A 161 -1.69 -16.10 -4.28
N LEU A 162 -2.26 -15.42 -5.28
CA LEU A 162 -1.99 -14.01 -5.55
C LEU A 162 -2.40 -13.12 -4.36
N THR A 163 -3.55 -13.39 -3.74
CA THR A 163 -4.01 -12.65 -2.55
C THR A 163 -3.07 -12.86 -1.35
N ALA A 164 -2.58 -14.10 -1.15
CA ALA A 164 -1.64 -14.42 -0.07
C ALA A 164 -0.26 -13.77 -0.31
N ILE A 165 0.29 -13.86 -1.53
CA ILE A 165 1.57 -13.27 -1.92
C ILE A 165 1.52 -11.74 -1.79
N ALA A 166 0.45 -11.09 -2.24
CA ALA A 166 0.28 -9.64 -2.11
C ALA A 166 0.17 -9.20 -0.63
N THR A 167 -0.59 -9.95 0.19
CA THR A 167 -0.72 -9.68 1.62
C THR A 167 0.61 -9.84 2.34
N LEU A 168 1.37 -10.90 2.05
CA LEU A 168 2.72 -11.13 2.57
C LEU A 168 3.67 -10.01 2.11
N GLY A 169 3.61 -9.61 0.83
CA GLY A 169 4.37 -8.50 0.28
C GLY A 169 4.13 -7.17 1.00
N ALA A 170 2.90 -6.89 1.43
CA ALA A 170 2.59 -5.72 2.25
C ALA A 170 3.24 -5.78 3.64
N PHE A 171 3.23 -6.94 4.29
CA PHE A 171 3.92 -7.15 5.57
C PHE A 171 5.44 -7.03 5.44
N LEU A 172 6.04 -7.66 4.43
CA LEU A 172 7.47 -7.59 4.16
C LEU A 172 7.92 -6.17 3.78
N TYR A 173 7.09 -5.44 3.01
CA TYR A 173 7.33 -4.02 2.72
C TYR A 173 7.37 -3.19 4.00
N ASN A 174 6.42 -3.38 4.92
CA ASN A 174 6.39 -2.64 6.18
C ASN A 174 7.64 -2.90 7.04
N MET A 175 8.13 -4.15 7.06
CA MET A 175 9.38 -4.48 7.76
C MET A 175 10.60 -3.83 7.08
N ALA A 176 10.70 -3.89 5.75
CA ALA A 176 11.79 -3.26 5.01
C ALA A 176 11.76 -1.72 5.11
N ALA A 177 10.58 -1.11 5.03
CA ALA A 177 10.41 0.34 5.13
C ALA A 177 10.73 0.89 6.53
N ALA A 178 10.49 0.10 7.58
CA ALA A 178 10.91 0.44 8.95
C ALA A 178 12.44 0.45 9.13
N LEU A 179 13.19 -0.31 8.32
CA LEU A 179 14.65 -0.37 8.35
C LEU A 179 15.32 0.62 7.39
N LEU A 180 14.77 0.81 6.18
CA LEU A 180 15.35 1.63 5.11
C LEU A 180 14.70 3.04 4.97
N GLY A 181 13.64 3.33 5.71
CA GLY A 181 12.95 4.63 5.69
C GLY A 181 11.92 4.82 4.55
N GLY A 182 11.52 3.74 3.88
CA GLY A 182 10.49 3.74 2.83
C GLY A 182 10.88 4.42 1.51
N VAL A 183 10.02 4.28 0.49
CA VAL A 183 10.26 4.77 -0.87
C VAL A 183 9.89 6.26 -0.99
N GLU A 184 10.77 7.08 -1.58
CA GLU A 184 10.44 8.47 -1.91
C GLU A 184 9.59 8.57 -3.18
N LEU A 185 8.51 9.36 -3.12
CA LEU A 185 7.59 9.63 -4.22
C LEU A 185 7.57 11.13 -4.49
N THR A 186 7.86 11.54 -5.73
CA THR A 186 7.73 12.93 -6.18
C THR A 186 6.39 13.11 -6.88
N LEU A 187 5.44 13.73 -6.19
CA LEU A 187 4.14 14.09 -6.75
C LEU A 187 4.21 15.49 -7.36
N ALA A 188 3.64 15.64 -8.56
CA ALA A 188 3.37 16.92 -9.20
C ALA A 188 1.87 17.08 -9.40
N GLU A 189 1.33 18.24 -9.04
CA GLU A 189 -0.01 18.65 -9.45
C GLU A 189 -0.01 18.93 -10.96
N ASP A 190 -0.83 18.20 -11.74
CA ASP A 190 -1.17 18.57 -13.13
C ASP A 190 -2.21 19.70 -13.10
N GLN A 191 -2.12 20.68 -13.99
CA GLN A 191 -3.09 21.79 -14.06
C GLN A 191 -4.19 21.47 -15.08
N ARG A 192 -5.40 21.23 -14.59
CA ARG A 192 -6.65 21.12 -15.36
C ARG A 192 -7.81 21.70 -14.57
#